data_AF-A0A3D8TVU2-F1
#
_entry.id   AF-A0A3D8TVU2-F1
#
_cell.length_a   1.000
_cell.length_b   1.000
_cell.length_c   1.000
_cell.angle_alpha   90.00
_cell.angle_beta   90.00
_cell.angle_gamma   90.00
#
_symmetry.space_group_name_H-M   'P 1'
#
loop_
_entity.id
_entity.type
_entity.pdbx_description
1 polymer ?
#
loop_
_entity_poly.entity_id
_entity_poly.type
_entity_poly.pdbx_seq_one_letter_code
_entity_poly.pdbx_strand_id
1 'polypeptide(L)' 'MERKKQQAIANRFARIEGHVRKVKEMIQEGQDEANVMIQVKAIQKALQGAEKELLKEQLIELVPEENLKTAHEKIDAFLR' A
#
# COMPACT_ATOMS: atom_id res chain seq x y z
N MET A 1 -16.77 4.20 0.81
CA MET A 1 -15.87 3.61 -0.18
C MET A 1 -16.58 2.67 -1.15
N GLU A 2 -16.42 2.87 -2.46
CA GLU A 2 -16.98 2.02 -3.51
C GLU A 2 -16.38 0.59 -3.46
N ARG A 3 -17.21 -0.45 -3.69
CA ARG A 3 -16.77 -1.86 -3.59
C ARG A 3 -15.53 -2.21 -4.42
N LYS A 4 -15.41 -1.62 -5.62
CA LYS A 4 -14.23 -1.84 -6.49
C LYS A 4 -12.93 -1.34 -5.86
N LYS A 5 -12.98 -0.20 -5.17
CA LYS A 5 -11.84 0.42 -4.49
C LYS A 5 -11.43 -0.39 -3.25
N GLN A 6 -12.41 -0.85 -2.48
CA GLN A 6 -12.18 -1.77 -1.36
C GLN A 6 -11.46 -3.05 -1.80
N GLN A 7 -11.91 -3.66 -2.91
CA GLN A 7 -11.27 -4.87 -3.45
C GLN A 7 -9.83 -4.60 -3.93
N ALA A 8 -9.58 -3.45 -4.56
CA ALA A 8 -8.24 -3.09 -5.01
C ALA A 8 -7.26 -2.93 -3.85
N ILE A 9 -7.69 -2.29 -2.75
CA ILE A 9 -6.91 -2.16 -1.51
C ILE A 9 -6.70 -3.53 -0.87
N ALA A 10 -7.76 -4.35 -0.74
CA ALA A 10 -7.65 -5.71 -0.20
C ALA A 10 -6.64 -6.56 -0.99
N ASN A 11 -6.64 -6.48 -2.32
CA ASN A 11 -5.68 -7.19 -3.18
C ASN A 11 -4.23 -6.69 -2.99
N ARG A 12 -4.01 -5.45 -2.56
CA ARG A 12 -2.67 -4.97 -2.17
C ARG A 12 -2.21 -5.61 -0.87
N PHE A 13 -3.08 -5.65 0.14
CA PHE A 13 -2.78 -6.30 1.41
C PHE A 13 -2.56 -7.81 1.26
N ALA A 14 -3.32 -8.50 0.40
CA ALA A 14 -3.10 -9.91 0.10
C ALA A 14 -1.69 -10.17 -0.49
N ARG A 15 -1.19 -9.27 -1.35
CA ARG A 15 0.19 -9.36 -1.86
C ARG A 15 1.24 -9.10 -0.77
N ILE A 16 1.00 -8.12 0.09
CA ILE A 16 1.88 -7.84 1.24
C ILE A 16 1.95 -9.06 2.17
N GLU A 17 0.82 -9.71 2.45
CA GLU A 17 0.78 -10.95 3.24
C GLU A 17 1.64 -12.05 2.60
N GLY A 18 1.56 -12.21 1.27
CA GLY A 18 2.43 -13.13 0.52
C GLY A 18 3.91 -12.81 0.68
N HIS A 19 4.30 -11.53 0.63
CA HIS A 19 5.69 -11.13 0.88
C HIS A 19 6.15 -11.45 2.31
N VAL A 20 5.31 -11.19 3.31
CA VAL A 20 5.60 -11.51 4.72
C VAL A 20 5.79 -13.01 4.90
N ARG A 21 4.94 -13.83 4.27
CA ARG A 21 5.07 -15.28 4.28
C ARG A 21 6.40 -15.72 3.69
N LYS A 22 6.82 -15.11 2.56
CA LYS A 22 8.09 -15.46 1.94
C LYS A 22 9.30 -15.09 2.80
N VAL A 23 9.26 -13.93 3.46
CA VAL A 23 10.31 -13.54 4.42
C VAL A 23 10.41 -14.53 5.57
N LYS A 24 9.28 -15.02 6.10
CA LYS A 24 9.29 -16.07 7.12
C LYS A 24 9.96 -17.35 6.62
N GLU A 25 9.64 -17.81 5.41
CA GLU A 25 10.29 -18.97 4.79
C GLU A 25 11.80 -18.76 4.65
N MET A 26 12.24 -17.60 4.16
CA MET A 26 13.66 -17.28 4.02
C MET A 26 14.42 -17.40 5.34
N ILE A 27 13.84 -16.92 6.43
CA ILE A 27 14.42 -17.03 7.78
C ILE A 27 14.51 -18.51 8.20
N GLN A 28 13.45 -19.29 7.96
CA GLN A 28 13.41 -20.71 8.30
C GLN A 28 14.40 -21.56 7.47
N GLU A 29 14.66 -21.16 6.23
CA GLU A 29 15.62 -21.78 5.31
C GLU A 29 17.07 -21.34 5.57
N GLY A 30 17.31 -20.46 6.55
CA GLY A 30 18.66 -19.98 6.89
C GLY A 30 19.27 -19.07 5.81
N GLN A 31 18.44 -18.32 5.08
CA GLN A 31 18.91 -17.33 4.11
C GLN A 31 19.73 -16.22 4.78
N ASP A 32 20.63 -15.62 4.01
CA ASP A 32 21.47 -14.50 4.44
C ASP A 32 20.64 -13.32 4.98
N GLU A 33 21.10 -12.75 6.11
CA GLU A 33 20.40 -11.68 6.82
C GLU A 33 20.24 -10.40 5.97
N ALA A 34 21.21 -10.10 5.10
CA ALA A 34 21.12 -8.94 4.22
C ALA A 34 20.04 -9.15 3.15
N ASN A 35 19.92 -10.36 2.60
CA ASN A 35 18.85 -10.71 1.67
C ASN A 35 17.46 -10.64 2.32
N VAL A 36 17.33 -11.14 3.55
CA VAL A 36 16.09 -11.01 4.34
C VAL A 36 15.76 -9.53 4.56
N MET A 37 16.74 -8.70 4.93
CA MET A 37 16.53 -7.27 5.14
C MET A 37 16.05 -6.54 3.88
N ILE A 38 16.58 -6.89 2.70
CA ILE A 38 16.10 -6.34 1.42
C ILE A 38 14.61 -6.62 1.23
N GLN A 39 14.15 -7.83 1.52
CA GLN A 39 12.73 -8.19 1.40
C GLN A 39 11.86 -7.50 2.45
N VAL A 40 12.36 -7.31 3.68
CA VAL A 40 11.68 -6.50 4.70
C VAL A 40 11.51 -5.05 4.21
N LYS A 41 12.53 -4.45 3.58
CA LYS A 41 12.41 -3.12 2.98
C LYS A 41 11.39 -3.08 1.84
N ALA A 42 11.31 -4.14 1.04
CA ALA A 42 10.27 -4.26 0.00
C ALA A 42 8.86 -4.30 0.60
N ILE A 43 8.65 -5.03 1.70
CA ILE A 43 7.38 -5.06 2.44
C ILE A 43 7.03 -3.66 2.96
N GLN A 44 7.99 -2.96 3.60
CA GLN A 44 7.77 -1.60 4.10
C GLN A 44 7.32 -0.65 2.98
N LYS A 45 8.00 -0.69 1.84
CA LYS A 45 7.64 0.13 0.67
C LYS A 45 6.25 -0.23 0.12
N ALA A 46 5.91 -1.51 0.06
CA ALA A 46 4.60 -1.96 -0.39
C ALA A 46 3.48 -1.50 0.57
N LEU A 47 3.74 -1.55 1.87
CA LEU A 47 2.81 -1.08 2.91
C LEU A 47 2.58 0.42 2.83
N GLN A 48 3.64 1.22 2.70
CA GLN A 48 3.53 2.67 2.48
C GLN A 48 2.68 2.98 1.23
N GLY A 49 2.87 2.21 0.16
CA GLY A 49 2.06 2.35 -1.05
C GLY A 49 0.58 1.99 -0.84
N ALA A 50 0.25 1.03 0.03
CA ALA A 50 -1.13 0.69 0.36
C ALA A 50 -1.78 1.74 1.28
N GLU A 51 -1.03 2.25 2.26
CA GLU A 51 -1.44 3.32 3.17
C GLU A 51 -1.78 4.59 2.40
N LYS A 52 -0.92 5.01 1.46
CA LYS A 52 -1.17 6.20 0.62
C LYS A 52 -2.48 6.11 -0.16
N GLU A 53 -2.81 4.95 -0.73
CA GLU A 53 -4.07 4.76 -1.45
C GLU A 53 -5.28 4.81 -0.51
N LEU A 54 -5.16 4.18 0.66
CA LEU A 54 -6.22 4.20 1.67
C LEU A 54 -6.51 5.64 2.12
N LEU A 55 -5.45 6.40 2.41
CA LEU A 55 -5.55 7.81 2.80
C LEU A 55 -6.11 8.66 1.66
N LYS A 56 -5.67 8.46 0.42
CA LYS A 56 -6.21 9.14 -0.76
C LYS A 56 -7.72 8.97 -0.87
N GLU A 57 -8.20 7.74 -0.71
CA GLU A 57 -9.63 7.46 -0.76
C GLU A 57 -10.41 8.14 0.37
N GLN A 58 -9.88 8.13 1.60
CA GLN A 58 -10.50 8.84 2.71
C GLN A 58 -10.56 10.35 2.47
N LEU A 59 -9.50 10.95 1.94
CA LEU A 59 -9.45 12.39 1.66
C LEU A 59 -10.41 12.80 0.55
N ILE A 60 -10.55 11.98 -0.50
CA ILE A 60 -11.48 12.24 -1.61
C ILE A 60 -12.94 12.20 -1.12
N GLU A 61 -13.29 11.30 -0.21
CA GLU A 61 -14.64 11.20 0.35
C GLU A 61 -15.07 12.44 1.15
N LEU A 62 -14.11 13.27 1.60
CA LEU A 62 -14.38 14.50 2.34
C LEU A 62 -14.55 15.73 1.43
N VAL A 63 -14.35 15.58 0.12
CA VAL A 63 -14.34 16.69 -0.84
C VAL A 63 -15.69 16.78 -1.58
N PRO A 64 -16.31 17.98 -1.66
CA PRO A 64 -17.51 18.20 -2.47
C PRO A 64 -17.29 17.85 -3.96
N GLU A 65 -18.32 17.34 -4.63
CA GLU A 65 -18.22 16.82 -6.00
C GLU A 65 -17.61 17.82 -6.99
N GLU A 66 -17.96 19.11 -6.85
CA GLU A 66 -17.48 20.19 -7.70
C GLU A 66 -15.96 20.40 -7.64
N ASN A 67 -15.31 19.92 -6.58
CA ASN A 67 -13.88 20.09 -6.32
C ASN A 67 -13.07 18.81 -6.53
N LEU A 68 -13.70 17.69 -6.89
CA LEU A 68 -13.04 16.38 -6.95
C LEU A 68 -11.82 16.37 -7.86
N LYS A 69 -11.91 16.94 -9.06
CA LYS A 69 -10.78 16.94 -10.00
C LYS A 69 -9.54 17.62 -9.43
N THR A 70 -9.70 18.83 -8.89
CA THR A 70 -8.62 19.59 -8.26
C THR A 70 -8.10 18.91 -7.00
N ALA A 71 -8.98 18.27 -6.23
CA ALA A 71 -8.57 17.51 -5.05
C ALA A 71 -7.71 16.30 -5.41
N HIS A 72 -8.04 15.53 -6.44
CA HIS A 72 -7.22 14.41 -6.89
C HIS A 72 -5.79 14.87 -7.22
N GLU A 73 -5.64 15.96 -7.98
CA GLU A 73 -4.33 16.52 -8.35
C GLU A 73 -3.52 16.97 -7.12
N LYS A 74 -4.18 17.67 -6.18
CA LYS A 74 -3.52 18.16 -4.95
C LYS A 74 -3.17 17.04 -3.98
N ILE A 75 -4.06 16.06 -3.80
CA ILE A 75 -3.81 14.89 -2.95
C ILE A 75 -2.67 14.06 -3.54
N ASP A 76 -2.64 13.86 -4.86
CA ASP A 76 -1.54 13.16 -5.52
C ASP A 76 -0.21 13.91 -5.40
N ALA A 77 -0.22 15.25 -5.42
CA ALA A 77 0.97 16.04 -5.16
C ALA A 77 1.42 15.95 -3.69
N PHE A 78 0.49 15.94 -2.74
CA PHE A 78 0.76 15.84 -1.30
C PHE A 78 1.28 14.45 -0.89
N LEU A 79 0.79 13.39 -1.53
CA LEU A 79 1.14 12.00 -1.22
C LEU A 79 2.35 11.47 -2.00
N ARG A 80 2.98 12.26 -2.90
CA ARG A 80 4.25 11.87 -3.55
C ARG A 80 5.35 11.71 -2.51
#